data_AF-A0A1I4NFN0-F1
#
_entry.id   AF-A0A1I4NFN0-F1
#
_cell.length_a   1.000
_cell.length_b   1.000
_cell.length_c   1.000
_cell.angle_alpha   90.00
_cell.angle_beta   90.00
_cell.angle_gamma   90.00
#
_symmetry.space_group_name_H-M   'P 1'
#
loop_
_entity.id
_entity.type
_entity.pdbx_description
1 polymer ?
#
loop_
_entity_poly.entity_id
_entity_poly.type
_entity_poly.pdbx_seq_one_letter_code
_entity_poly.pdbx_strand_id
1 'polypeptide(L)'
;MIGFMFAVLFMTSTVYANEGNTSYYISPTGSDSNPGTESEPFKSIMKAQSAAASGDTVYIRGGVYDDFEIPETDNPHESAYHFVHDIYKSGITYKAYPEDERPVFDFSNVPTDQRVAAFYVGSDVTDINFEGFNVTGIKVGNQKQSEAFRLHGQANFWNMIVHDNEANGFYFAGGPASGIVYNSDAYNNIGPTDSSAGNIDGFGAHGEEVVFINNRAWNNSDDGFDSISVEGAVIHHKNWSFNHRGNQDGNGDRNGFKVGGYSYRTTGIPDPMPVHTVQYNLAANNGGNNFYANHQPGQSAYWMNNTAYSPGYGANFNMLERVSPTSKEDIPGYREVLHNNIAFEGALTSNNNTPPENETNNSWTIDGGLEITSEDFNSLDMTQLTAPRKSDGSLPDVTFMQPVPTSPLYEHDLGYLTYQKDPVSALQSLVTVLNQYGMIDNHGIANSLQKKLKNHNLSAFIDQVKDQSNEHIDKGIARVLVLEAEAFQTK
;
A
#
# COMPACT_ATOMS: atom_id res chain seq x y z
N MET A 1 34.34 -72.02 31.10
CA MET A 1 34.53 -71.01 30.03
C MET A 1 33.36 -70.05 30.13
N ILE A 2 33.58 -68.89 30.76
CA ILE A 2 32.55 -67.87 31.01
C ILE A 2 32.62 -66.90 29.83
N GLY A 3 31.56 -66.84 29.01
CA GLY A 3 31.45 -65.91 27.89
C GLY A 3 30.69 -64.66 28.31
N PHE A 4 31.37 -63.52 28.35
CA PHE A 4 30.74 -62.21 28.51
C PHE A 4 30.19 -61.74 27.16
N MET A 5 28.89 -61.50 27.08
CA MET A 5 28.22 -60.88 25.94
C MET A 5 28.19 -59.36 26.17
N PHE A 6 28.98 -58.60 25.42
CA PHE A 6 28.90 -57.14 25.42
C PHE A 6 27.79 -56.70 24.48
N ALA A 7 26.71 -56.13 25.02
CA ALA A 7 25.70 -55.42 24.24
C ALA A 7 26.18 -53.98 24.02
N VAL A 8 26.44 -53.60 22.76
CA VAL A 8 26.74 -52.22 22.37
C VAL A 8 25.41 -51.51 22.14
N LEU A 9 25.07 -50.58 23.05
CA LEU A 9 23.94 -49.67 22.91
C LEU A 9 24.36 -48.52 21.96
N PHE A 10 23.81 -48.48 20.74
CA PHE A 10 23.91 -47.29 19.90
C PHE A 10 22.88 -46.26 20.40
N MET A 11 23.34 -45.23 21.10
CA MET A 11 22.54 -44.02 21.31
C MET A 11 22.55 -43.21 20.01
N THR A 12 21.45 -43.20 19.27
CA THR A 12 21.22 -42.20 18.22
C THR A 12 20.73 -40.92 18.89
N SER A 13 21.66 -40.00 19.17
CA SER A 13 21.30 -38.63 19.51
C SER A 13 20.80 -37.93 18.24
N THR A 14 19.47 -37.84 18.09
CA THR A 14 18.86 -36.85 17.20
C THR A 14 19.18 -35.48 17.76
N VAL A 15 20.21 -34.84 17.20
CA VAL A 15 20.42 -33.40 17.31
C VAL A 15 19.29 -32.78 16.51
N TYR A 16 18.26 -32.27 17.19
CA TYR A 16 17.38 -31.29 16.58
C TYR A 16 18.25 -30.05 16.34
N ALA A 17 18.66 -29.85 15.08
CA ALA A 17 19.16 -28.55 14.68
C ALA A 17 18.00 -27.58 14.94
N ASN A 18 18.21 -26.60 15.81
CA ASN A 18 17.45 -25.36 15.72
C ASN A 18 17.84 -24.80 14.36
N GLU A 19 16.99 -24.98 13.34
CA GLU A 19 17.17 -24.27 12.07
C GLU A 19 17.00 -22.79 12.38
N GLY A 20 18.11 -22.12 12.69
CA GLY A 20 18.13 -20.67 12.72
C GLY A 20 17.82 -20.16 11.31
N ASN A 21 17.11 -19.05 11.23
CA ASN A 21 16.80 -18.38 9.97
C ASN A 21 18.08 -18.21 9.15
N THR A 22 18.10 -18.79 7.94
CA THR A 22 19.23 -18.73 7.03
C THR A 22 19.17 -17.44 6.22
N SER A 23 20.34 -16.88 5.93
CA SER A 23 20.47 -15.72 5.04
C SER A 23 21.06 -16.17 3.71
N TYR A 24 20.35 -15.89 2.63
CA TYR A 24 20.82 -16.05 1.25
C TYR A 24 21.10 -14.69 0.64
N TYR A 25 21.96 -14.65 -0.37
CA TYR A 25 22.34 -13.42 -1.05
C TYR A 25 22.20 -13.57 -2.56
N ILE A 26 21.66 -12.54 -3.23
CA ILE A 26 21.63 -12.44 -4.69
C ILE A 26 22.40 -11.21 -5.15
N SER A 27 23.07 -11.28 -6.30
CA SER A 27 23.81 -10.15 -6.89
C SER A 27 23.77 -10.21 -8.42
N PRO A 28 23.75 -9.08 -9.15
CA PRO A 28 23.79 -9.09 -10.61
C PRO A 28 25.04 -9.79 -11.18
N THR A 29 26.14 -9.78 -10.43
CA THR A 29 27.41 -10.44 -10.80
C THR A 29 27.59 -11.82 -10.16
N GLY A 30 26.57 -12.31 -9.44
CA GLY A 30 26.55 -13.64 -8.84
C GLY A 30 26.41 -14.77 -9.86
N SER A 31 26.28 -16.00 -9.36
CA SER A 31 26.04 -17.20 -10.17
C SER A 31 25.06 -18.13 -9.47
N ASP A 32 24.09 -18.69 -10.18
CA ASP A 32 23.15 -19.66 -9.61
C ASP A 32 23.78 -21.04 -9.31
N SER A 33 25.06 -21.21 -9.64
CA SER A 33 25.90 -22.31 -9.18
C SER A 33 26.54 -22.08 -7.82
N ASN A 34 26.55 -20.84 -7.31
CA ASN A 34 27.13 -20.50 -6.02
C ASN A 34 26.28 -21.04 -4.86
N PRO A 35 26.81 -21.10 -3.63
CA PRO A 35 26.02 -21.52 -2.47
C PRO A 35 25.02 -20.48 -1.95
N GLY A 36 25.06 -19.23 -2.44
CA GLY A 36 24.16 -18.16 -2.00
C GLY A 36 24.60 -17.47 -0.71
N THR A 37 25.90 -17.51 -0.40
CA THR A 37 26.52 -16.79 0.73
C THR A 37 26.81 -15.34 0.34
N GLU A 38 27.13 -14.48 1.31
CA GLU A 38 27.45 -13.07 1.03
C GLU A 38 28.63 -12.91 0.07
N SER A 39 29.66 -13.74 0.20
CA SER A 39 30.85 -13.74 -0.66
C SER A 39 30.66 -14.45 -1.99
N GLU A 40 29.72 -15.40 -2.06
CA GLU A 40 29.38 -16.16 -3.26
C GLU A 40 27.85 -16.17 -3.44
N PRO A 41 27.27 -15.02 -3.84
CA PRO A 41 25.82 -14.87 -3.97
C PRO A 41 25.28 -15.63 -5.18
N PHE A 42 24.01 -16.02 -5.11
CA PHE A 42 23.28 -16.43 -6.31
C PHE A 42 23.17 -15.26 -7.30
N LYS A 43 22.83 -15.57 -8.55
CA LYS A 43 22.53 -14.54 -9.56
C LYS A 43 21.07 -14.10 -9.46
N SER A 44 20.16 -15.07 -9.40
CA SER A 44 18.72 -14.83 -9.55
C SER A 44 17.94 -14.94 -8.24
N ILE A 45 16.85 -14.18 -8.16
CA ILE A 45 15.87 -14.32 -7.08
C ILE A 45 15.19 -15.70 -7.11
N MET A 46 15.02 -16.30 -8.29
CA MET A 46 14.38 -17.61 -8.42
C MET A 46 15.24 -18.74 -7.85
N LYS A 47 16.57 -18.64 -7.98
CA LYS A 47 17.49 -19.54 -7.28
C LYS A 47 17.40 -19.38 -5.77
N ALA A 48 17.33 -18.15 -5.27
CA ALA A 48 17.18 -17.87 -3.84
C ALA A 48 15.83 -18.37 -3.30
N GLN A 49 14.72 -18.13 -4.00
CA GLN A 49 13.40 -18.67 -3.69
C GLN A 49 13.50 -20.21 -3.55
N SER A 50 14.14 -20.88 -4.52
CA SER A 50 14.27 -22.34 -4.51
C SER A 50 15.08 -22.86 -3.31
N ALA A 51 16.08 -22.11 -2.84
CA ALA A 51 16.90 -22.47 -1.69
C ALA A 51 16.23 -22.16 -0.33
N ALA A 52 15.57 -21.01 -0.22
CA ALA A 52 15.01 -20.50 1.02
C ALA A 52 13.81 -21.29 1.53
N ALA A 53 13.62 -21.28 2.85
CA ALA A 53 12.46 -21.79 3.57
C ALA A 53 11.76 -20.66 4.36
N SER A 54 10.58 -20.96 4.90
CA SER A 54 9.84 -20.01 5.75
C SER A 54 10.70 -19.56 6.94
N GLY A 55 10.78 -18.25 7.17
CA GLY A 55 11.65 -17.63 8.18
C GLY A 55 12.97 -17.10 7.63
N ASP A 56 13.40 -17.54 6.44
CA ASP A 56 14.67 -17.10 5.85
C ASP A 56 14.59 -15.67 5.27
N THR A 57 15.77 -15.06 5.13
CA THR A 57 15.94 -13.77 4.46
C THR A 57 16.84 -13.92 3.24
N VAL A 58 16.37 -13.41 2.10
CA VAL A 58 17.13 -13.23 0.87
C VAL A 58 17.57 -11.77 0.81
N TYR A 59 18.86 -11.51 1.05
CA TYR A 59 19.47 -10.21 0.87
C TYR A 59 19.78 -9.95 -0.61
N ILE A 60 19.36 -8.79 -1.09
CA ILE A 60 19.52 -8.33 -2.46
C ILE A 60 20.65 -7.30 -2.46
N ARG A 61 21.78 -7.65 -3.09
CA ARG A 61 22.93 -6.76 -3.22
C ARG A 61 22.63 -5.61 -4.18
N GLY A 62 23.34 -4.51 -4.04
CA GLY A 62 23.21 -3.34 -4.91
C GLY A 62 23.53 -3.66 -6.38
N GLY A 63 22.94 -2.87 -7.28
CA GLY A 63 23.11 -2.97 -8.72
C GLY A 63 21.79 -3.17 -9.48
N VAL A 64 21.92 -3.32 -10.80
CA VAL A 64 20.79 -3.50 -11.72
C VAL A 64 20.63 -4.97 -12.08
N TYR A 65 19.42 -5.49 -11.90
CA TYR A 65 18.98 -6.83 -12.31
C TYR A 65 18.10 -6.67 -13.55
N ASP A 66 18.61 -7.05 -14.73
CA ASP A 66 17.97 -6.85 -16.04
C ASP A 66 18.03 -8.10 -16.96
N ASP A 67 18.51 -9.21 -16.42
CA ASP A 67 18.68 -10.50 -17.08
C ASP A 67 17.82 -11.55 -16.38
N PHE A 68 16.64 -11.80 -16.95
CA PHE A 68 15.61 -12.66 -16.36
C PHE A 68 15.32 -13.87 -17.24
N GLU A 69 15.21 -15.03 -16.61
CA GLU A 69 14.69 -16.23 -17.27
C GLU A 69 13.16 -16.15 -17.33
N ILE A 70 12.61 -16.23 -18.54
CA ILE A 70 11.17 -16.24 -18.78
C ILE A 70 10.81 -17.62 -19.35
N PRO A 71 10.31 -18.56 -18.52
CA PRO A 71 9.92 -19.87 -19.00
C PRO A 71 8.77 -19.75 -20.03
N GLU A 72 8.83 -20.52 -21.12
CA GLU A 72 7.84 -20.48 -22.21
C GLU A 72 6.40 -20.78 -21.74
N THR A 73 5.45 -20.27 -22.53
CA THR A 73 4.03 -19.95 -22.32
C THR A 73 3.06 -21.02 -21.79
N ASP A 74 3.51 -22.22 -21.41
CA ASP A 74 2.66 -23.23 -20.74
C ASP A 74 2.57 -22.96 -19.23
N ASN A 75 2.28 -21.71 -18.85
CA ASN A 75 2.22 -21.30 -17.45
C ASN A 75 0.90 -21.76 -16.78
N PRO A 76 0.97 -22.41 -15.60
CA PRO A 76 -0.21 -22.96 -14.91
C PRO A 76 -1.18 -21.93 -14.33
N HIS A 77 -0.80 -20.65 -14.21
CA HIS A 77 -1.60 -19.62 -13.54
C HIS A 77 -2.55 -18.94 -14.54
N GLU A 78 -2.00 -18.16 -15.48
CA GLU A 78 -2.76 -17.43 -16.51
C GLU A 78 -1.98 -17.34 -17.83
N SER A 79 -2.49 -17.97 -18.89
CA SER A 79 -1.85 -17.95 -20.23
C SER A 79 -1.67 -16.56 -20.88
N ALA A 80 -2.17 -15.49 -20.25
CA ALA A 80 -2.05 -14.13 -20.73
C ALA A 80 -0.79 -13.40 -20.23
N TYR A 81 0.00 -14.03 -19.35
CA TYR A 81 1.09 -13.39 -18.61
C TYR A 81 2.45 -14.11 -18.78
N HIS A 82 3.49 -13.29 -18.91
CA HIS A 82 4.85 -13.61 -18.49
C HIS A 82 4.97 -13.42 -16.98
N PHE A 83 5.20 -14.51 -16.25
CA PHE A 83 5.49 -14.48 -14.82
C PHE A 83 7.01 -14.54 -14.63
N VAL A 84 7.63 -13.39 -14.43
CA VAL A 84 9.10 -13.28 -14.42
C VAL A 84 9.67 -13.85 -13.12
N HIS A 85 9.03 -13.54 -11.99
CA HIS A 85 9.37 -14.08 -10.68
C HIS A 85 8.13 -14.72 -10.04
N ASP A 86 8.02 -16.04 -10.14
CA ASP A 86 6.95 -16.83 -9.51
C ASP A 86 7.32 -17.16 -8.06
N ILE A 87 6.76 -16.43 -7.11
CA ILE A 87 6.98 -16.63 -5.68
C ILE A 87 5.97 -17.66 -5.17
N TYR A 88 6.47 -18.87 -4.84
CA TYR A 88 5.63 -20.04 -4.54
C TYR A 88 5.82 -20.62 -3.13
N LYS A 89 6.73 -20.07 -2.31
CA LYS A 89 6.93 -20.47 -0.90
C LYS A 89 6.62 -19.31 0.05
N SER A 90 5.93 -19.61 1.13
CA SER A 90 5.54 -18.64 2.17
C SER A 90 6.68 -18.28 3.13
N GLY A 91 6.53 -17.15 3.82
CA GLY A 91 7.34 -16.77 4.99
C GLY A 91 8.75 -16.27 4.67
N ILE A 92 9.05 -15.92 3.42
CA ILE A 92 10.37 -15.45 2.99
C ILE A 92 10.41 -13.91 2.95
N THR A 93 11.51 -13.34 3.44
CA THR A 93 11.80 -11.90 3.31
C THR A 93 12.82 -11.65 2.21
N TYR A 94 12.50 -10.83 1.22
CA TYR A 94 13.39 -10.35 0.16
C TYR A 94 13.76 -8.90 0.43
N LYS A 95 15.01 -8.64 0.80
CA LYS A 95 15.41 -7.38 1.40
C LYS A 95 16.68 -6.81 0.79
N ALA A 96 16.67 -5.55 0.40
CA ALA A 96 17.88 -4.84 0.01
C ALA A 96 18.95 -4.89 1.12
N TYR A 97 20.19 -5.13 0.73
CA TYR A 97 21.31 -5.19 1.66
C TYR A 97 21.61 -3.78 2.19
N PRO A 98 21.54 -3.51 3.51
CA PRO A 98 21.56 -2.15 4.06
C PRO A 98 22.82 -1.32 3.77
N GLU A 99 23.95 -1.96 3.47
CA GLU A 99 25.24 -1.30 3.23
C GLU A 99 25.49 -0.96 1.75
N ASP A 100 24.65 -1.50 0.86
CA ASP A 100 24.78 -1.29 -0.58
C ASP A 100 23.89 -0.12 -1.06
N GLU A 101 24.11 0.29 -2.31
CA GLU A 101 23.13 1.09 -3.03
C GLU A 101 21.82 0.33 -3.21
N ARG A 102 20.72 1.07 -3.34
CA ARG A 102 19.39 0.50 -3.51
C ARG A 102 19.33 -0.36 -4.78
N PRO A 103 18.99 -1.67 -4.69
CA PRO A 103 18.90 -2.53 -5.86
C PRO A 103 17.79 -2.08 -6.82
N VAL A 104 18.00 -2.28 -8.12
CA VAL A 104 17.03 -1.97 -9.17
C VAL A 104 16.73 -3.22 -9.99
N PHE A 105 15.48 -3.64 -10.04
CA PHE A 105 15.00 -4.63 -11.01
C PHE A 105 14.45 -3.89 -12.22
N ASP A 106 15.12 -4.00 -13.36
CA ASP A 106 14.78 -3.34 -14.62
C ASP A 106 14.26 -4.37 -15.62
N PHE A 107 12.95 -4.33 -15.86
CA PHE A 107 12.23 -5.25 -16.73
C PHE A 107 12.17 -4.80 -18.19
N SER A 108 12.98 -3.80 -18.61
CA SER A 108 12.96 -3.26 -19.98
C SER A 108 13.28 -4.28 -21.07
N ASN A 109 13.96 -5.37 -20.74
CA ASN A 109 14.28 -6.45 -21.67
C ASN A 109 13.21 -7.56 -21.73
N VAL A 110 12.14 -7.49 -20.94
CA VAL A 110 11.06 -8.49 -20.95
C VAL A 110 10.19 -8.32 -22.20
N PRO A 111 9.88 -9.40 -22.95
CA PRO A 111 9.00 -9.35 -24.11
C PRO A 111 7.60 -8.84 -23.78
N THR A 112 7.00 -8.13 -24.75
CA THR A 112 5.68 -7.48 -24.63
C THR A 112 4.57 -8.20 -25.41
N ASP A 113 4.82 -9.43 -25.85
CA ASP A 113 3.84 -10.28 -26.55
C ASP A 113 2.75 -10.82 -25.61
N GLN A 114 3.02 -10.88 -24.31
CA GLN A 114 2.04 -11.11 -23.24
C GLN A 114 2.07 -9.93 -22.23
N ARG A 115 1.11 -9.94 -21.30
CA ARG A 115 1.20 -9.08 -20.11
C ARG A 115 2.42 -9.49 -19.28
N VAL A 116 2.91 -8.62 -18.42
CA VAL A 116 4.02 -8.93 -17.51
C VAL A 116 3.52 -8.89 -16.06
N ALA A 117 3.81 -9.94 -15.31
CA ALA A 117 3.80 -9.94 -13.85
C ALA A 117 5.27 -10.06 -13.41
N ALA A 118 5.90 -8.93 -13.08
CA ALA A 118 7.31 -8.90 -12.72
C ALA A 118 7.57 -9.73 -11.46
N PHE A 119 6.73 -9.56 -10.44
CA PHE A 119 6.65 -10.43 -9.27
C PHE A 119 5.22 -10.94 -9.12
N TYR A 120 5.06 -12.26 -9.09
CA TYR A 120 3.80 -12.91 -8.84
C TYR A 120 3.81 -13.67 -7.53
N VAL A 121 2.77 -13.49 -6.72
CA VAL A 121 2.58 -14.21 -5.46
C VAL A 121 1.31 -15.04 -5.58
N GLY A 122 1.46 -16.37 -5.61
CA GLY A 122 0.36 -17.32 -5.80
C GLY A 122 -0.63 -17.34 -4.64
N SER A 123 -1.85 -17.83 -4.88
CA SER A 123 -2.97 -17.79 -3.92
C SER A 123 -2.70 -18.48 -2.58
N ASP A 124 -1.89 -19.53 -2.56
CA ASP A 124 -1.59 -20.30 -1.34
C ASP A 124 -0.35 -19.76 -0.59
N VAL A 125 0.25 -18.68 -1.09
CA VAL A 125 1.49 -18.10 -0.55
C VAL A 125 1.17 -16.99 0.44
N THR A 126 1.84 -17.01 1.60
CA THR A 126 1.58 -16.11 2.72
C THR A 126 2.86 -15.57 3.37
N ASP A 127 2.77 -14.51 4.16
CA ASP A 127 3.89 -13.88 4.91
C ASP A 127 5.14 -13.59 4.04
N ILE A 128 4.94 -13.18 2.79
CA ILE A 128 6.03 -12.66 1.95
C ILE A 128 6.32 -11.22 2.36
N ASN A 129 7.59 -10.86 2.44
CA ASN A 129 8.00 -9.49 2.72
C ASN A 129 9.00 -9.02 1.66
N PHE A 130 8.69 -7.92 0.96
CA PHE A 130 9.61 -7.23 0.05
C PHE A 130 10.07 -5.92 0.68
N GLU A 131 11.39 -5.68 0.73
CA GLU A 131 11.96 -4.53 1.42
C GLU A 131 13.03 -3.82 0.59
N GLY A 132 12.80 -2.53 0.31
CA GLY A 132 13.90 -1.62 0.03
C GLY A 132 14.52 -1.63 -1.37
N PHE A 133 13.86 -2.13 -2.41
CA PHE A 133 14.39 -2.10 -3.80
C PHE A 133 13.45 -1.43 -4.81
N ASN A 134 13.99 -1.08 -5.99
CA ASN A 134 13.24 -0.46 -7.09
C ASN A 134 12.74 -1.50 -8.10
N VAL A 135 11.57 -1.24 -8.68
CA VAL A 135 11.03 -1.97 -9.84
C VAL A 135 10.72 -0.97 -10.95
N THR A 136 11.31 -1.16 -12.12
CA THR A 136 11.20 -0.23 -13.26
C THR A 136 11.24 -0.95 -14.61
N GLY A 137 10.96 -0.21 -15.68
CA GLY A 137 11.18 -0.64 -17.05
C GLY A 137 10.14 -1.61 -17.60
N ILE A 138 9.11 -2.00 -16.85
CA ILE A 138 8.08 -2.92 -17.36
C ILE A 138 7.35 -2.27 -18.54
N LYS A 139 7.24 -2.99 -19.65
CA LYS A 139 6.56 -2.52 -20.87
C LYS A 139 5.24 -3.23 -21.09
N VAL A 140 4.33 -2.59 -21.82
CA VAL A 140 3.10 -3.20 -22.32
C VAL A 140 3.12 -3.24 -23.85
N GLY A 141 2.57 -4.30 -24.43
CA GLY A 141 2.33 -4.39 -25.86
C GLY A 141 0.95 -3.84 -26.20
N ASN A 142 0.13 -4.68 -26.85
CA ASN A 142 -1.27 -4.34 -27.18
C ASN A 142 -2.27 -4.75 -26.07
N GLN A 143 -1.77 -5.17 -24.90
CA GLN A 143 -2.60 -5.60 -23.78
C GLN A 143 -3.08 -4.39 -22.97
N LYS A 144 -4.12 -4.59 -22.15
CA LYS A 144 -4.66 -3.52 -21.30
C LYS A 144 -3.76 -3.13 -20.14
N GLN A 145 -2.95 -4.05 -19.64
CA GLN A 145 -2.18 -3.84 -18.42
C GLN A 145 -1.07 -4.89 -18.29
N SER A 146 -0.09 -4.53 -17.47
CA SER A 146 0.91 -5.38 -16.84
C SER A 146 0.98 -4.96 -15.36
N GLU A 147 1.70 -5.69 -14.51
CA GLU A 147 1.84 -5.38 -13.09
C GLU A 147 3.28 -5.60 -12.60
N ALA A 148 3.81 -4.65 -11.82
CA ALA A 148 5.08 -4.84 -11.12
C ALA A 148 4.93 -5.90 -10.01
N PHE A 149 3.88 -5.80 -9.22
CA PHE A 149 3.50 -6.83 -8.25
C PHE A 149 2.08 -7.28 -8.50
N ARG A 150 1.91 -8.53 -8.96
CA ARG A 150 0.61 -9.18 -9.13
C ARG A 150 0.39 -10.18 -8.00
N LEU A 151 -0.60 -9.93 -7.16
CA LEU A 151 -0.79 -10.67 -5.91
C LEU A 151 -2.11 -11.43 -5.94
N HIS A 152 -2.04 -12.75 -5.81
CA HIS A 152 -3.17 -13.61 -5.45
C HIS A 152 -3.06 -14.12 -4.01
N GLY A 153 -1.86 -14.20 -3.46
CA GLY A 153 -1.59 -14.50 -2.05
C GLY A 153 -1.27 -13.26 -1.22
N GLN A 154 -0.60 -13.48 -0.08
CA GLN A 154 -0.34 -12.43 0.91
C GLN A 154 1.10 -11.94 0.87
N ALA A 155 1.28 -10.63 0.71
CA ALA A 155 2.59 -9.99 0.68
C ALA A 155 2.59 -8.61 1.34
N ASN A 156 3.67 -8.32 2.04
CA ASN A 156 3.94 -7.03 2.66
C ASN A 156 5.10 -6.32 1.96
N PHE A 157 5.01 -5.00 1.86
CA PHE A 157 5.95 -4.16 1.13
C PHE A 157 6.44 -3.04 2.04
N TRP A 158 7.75 -2.93 2.18
CA TRP A 158 8.40 -2.01 3.10
C TRP A 158 9.38 -1.12 2.34
N ASN A 159 9.09 0.18 2.28
CA ASN A 159 9.95 1.17 1.64
C ASN A 159 10.30 0.76 0.20
N MET A 160 9.29 0.44 -0.62
CA MET A 160 9.40 0.04 -2.02
C MET A 160 9.28 1.24 -2.96
N ILE A 161 9.91 1.18 -4.13
CA ILE A 161 9.77 2.23 -5.16
C ILE A 161 9.47 1.56 -6.49
N VAL A 162 8.31 1.84 -7.08
CA VAL A 162 7.85 1.25 -8.34
C VAL A 162 7.58 2.35 -9.34
N HIS A 163 8.43 2.46 -10.35
CA HIS A 163 8.44 3.66 -11.17
C HIS A 163 8.86 3.49 -12.62
N ASP A 164 8.45 4.45 -13.45
CA ASP A 164 8.79 4.52 -14.88
C ASP A 164 8.44 3.21 -15.62
N ASN A 165 7.25 2.68 -15.32
CA ASN A 165 6.68 1.49 -15.95
C ASN A 165 5.52 1.83 -16.89
N GLU A 166 5.12 0.87 -17.72
CA GLU A 166 3.86 0.85 -18.46
C GLU A 166 2.88 -0.16 -17.83
N ALA A 167 3.00 -0.34 -16.51
CA ALA A 167 2.38 -1.38 -15.71
C ALA A 167 1.88 -0.80 -14.37
N ASN A 168 0.84 -1.41 -13.81
CA ASN A 168 0.40 -1.10 -12.45
C ASN A 168 1.53 -1.31 -11.46
N GLY A 169 1.56 -0.51 -10.39
CA GLY A 169 2.55 -0.69 -9.33
C GLY A 169 2.26 -1.93 -8.48
N PHE A 170 1.39 -1.78 -7.48
CA PHE A 170 1.00 -2.86 -6.58
C PHE A 170 -0.43 -3.28 -6.91
N TYR A 171 -0.66 -4.54 -7.28
CA TYR A 171 -1.95 -5.01 -7.76
C TYR A 171 -2.40 -6.29 -7.02
N PHE A 172 -3.30 -6.12 -6.05
CA PHE A 172 -3.95 -7.21 -5.33
C PHE A 172 -5.14 -7.69 -6.16
N ALA A 173 -5.04 -8.87 -6.77
CA ALA A 173 -5.79 -9.24 -7.97
C ALA A 173 -7.08 -10.06 -7.73
N GLY A 174 -7.58 -10.13 -6.50
CA GLY A 174 -8.74 -10.96 -6.10
C GLY A 174 -8.45 -11.77 -4.83
N GLY A 175 -9.48 -12.29 -4.17
CA GLY A 175 -9.28 -13.12 -2.97
C GLY A 175 -8.46 -14.39 -3.27
N PRO A 176 -7.53 -14.80 -2.39
CA PRO A 176 -7.26 -14.32 -1.02
C PRO A 176 -6.16 -13.24 -0.91
N ALA A 177 -5.93 -12.41 -1.93
CA ALA A 177 -4.84 -11.44 -1.91
C ALA A 177 -5.03 -10.40 -0.80
N SER A 178 -4.04 -10.24 0.06
CA SER A 178 -4.06 -9.29 1.19
C SER A 178 -2.65 -8.85 1.56
N GLY A 179 -2.54 -7.78 2.35
CA GLY A 179 -1.26 -7.36 2.92
C GLY A 179 -1.09 -5.86 3.13
N ILE A 180 0.14 -5.48 3.45
CA ILE A 180 0.51 -4.11 3.85
C ILE A 180 1.45 -3.52 2.81
N VAL A 181 1.20 -2.27 2.40
CA VAL A 181 2.18 -1.45 1.70
C VAL A 181 2.50 -0.25 2.57
N TYR A 182 3.75 -0.17 3.03
CA TYR A 182 4.22 0.83 3.98
C TYR A 182 5.39 1.64 3.42
N ASN A 183 5.34 2.96 3.56
CA ASN A 183 6.40 3.89 3.17
C ASN A 183 6.86 3.73 1.70
N SER A 184 5.97 3.38 0.79
CA SER A 184 6.32 3.05 -0.60
C SER A 184 5.86 4.09 -1.62
N ASP A 185 6.53 4.13 -2.76
CA ASP A 185 6.23 5.08 -3.85
C ASP A 185 5.85 4.33 -5.13
N ALA A 186 4.81 4.81 -5.83
CA ALA A 186 4.43 4.34 -7.16
C ALA A 186 4.22 5.53 -8.10
N TYR A 187 5.13 5.73 -9.06
CA TYR A 187 5.10 6.95 -9.88
C TYR A 187 5.60 6.80 -11.31
N ASN A 188 5.17 7.72 -12.18
CA ASN A 188 5.48 7.66 -13.62
C ASN A 188 5.11 6.31 -14.24
N ASN A 189 4.08 5.64 -13.72
CA ASN A 189 3.56 4.42 -14.32
C ASN A 189 2.50 4.81 -15.36
N ILE A 190 2.84 4.73 -16.63
CA ILE A 190 2.07 5.29 -17.74
C ILE A 190 1.69 4.21 -18.73
N GLY A 191 0.39 3.92 -18.87
CA GLY A 191 -0.12 3.13 -19.99
C GLY A 191 -0.05 3.93 -21.29
N PRO A 192 0.84 3.63 -22.25
CA PRO A 192 1.07 4.50 -23.40
C PRO A 192 0.03 4.35 -24.50
N THR A 193 -0.82 3.32 -24.44
CA THR A 193 -1.81 3.01 -25.48
C THR A 193 -3.22 3.39 -25.06
N ASP A 194 -4.14 3.59 -26.01
CA ASP A 194 -5.57 3.78 -25.70
C ASP A 194 -6.16 2.63 -24.88
N SER A 195 -5.65 1.40 -25.08
CA SER A 195 -6.09 0.21 -24.35
C SER A 195 -5.54 0.13 -22.93
N SER A 196 -4.41 0.77 -22.63
CA SER A 196 -3.73 0.67 -21.34
C SER A 196 -3.81 1.94 -20.50
N ALA A 197 -3.96 3.11 -21.10
CA ALA A 197 -3.92 4.40 -20.41
C ALA A 197 -4.87 4.49 -19.20
N GLY A 198 -6.08 3.92 -19.33
CA GLY A 198 -7.08 3.85 -18.25
C GLY A 198 -7.08 2.53 -17.47
N ASN A 199 -5.91 1.93 -17.22
CA ASN A 199 -5.77 0.74 -16.36
C ASN A 199 -4.43 0.70 -15.60
N ILE A 200 -3.64 1.78 -15.61
CA ILE A 200 -2.30 1.81 -14.98
C ILE A 200 -2.33 2.74 -13.77
N ASP A 201 -2.54 2.11 -12.62
CA ASP A 201 -2.60 2.73 -11.31
C ASP A 201 -1.26 2.64 -10.57
N GLY A 202 -1.10 3.47 -9.54
CA GLY A 202 -0.02 3.30 -8.57
C GLY A 202 -0.25 2.09 -7.67
N PHE A 203 -1.44 2.04 -7.05
CA PHE A 203 -1.81 1.03 -6.06
C PHE A 203 -3.25 0.54 -6.32
N GLY A 204 -3.39 -0.68 -6.83
CA GLY A 204 -4.67 -1.37 -7.05
C GLY A 204 -4.96 -2.40 -5.95
N ALA A 205 -6.04 -2.21 -5.20
CA ALA A 205 -6.52 -3.12 -4.16
C ALA A 205 -7.84 -3.76 -4.57
N HIS A 206 -7.78 -4.95 -5.17
CA HIS A 206 -8.94 -5.70 -5.66
C HIS A 206 -9.05 -7.08 -5.00
N GLY A 207 -8.33 -7.29 -3.89
CA GLY A 207 -8.32 -8.53 -3.10
C GLY A 207 -9.23 -8.48 -1.88
N GLU A 208 -8.81 -9.12 -0.79
CA GLU A 208 -9.48 -9.07 0.51
C GLU A 208 -9.05 -7.79 1.27
N GLU A 209 -8.25 -7.92 2.32
CA GLU A 209 -7.85 -6.80 3.18
C GLU A 209 -6.49 -6.22 2.78
N VAL A 210 -6.46 -4.93 2.45
CA VAL A 210 -5.22 -4.23 2.05
C VAL A 210 -5.02 -2.97 2.88
N VAL A 211 -3.79 -2.76 3.34
CA VAL A 211 -3.41 -1.63 4.21
C VAL A 211 -2.34 -0.78 3.55
N PHE A 212 -2.70 0.44 3.17
CA PHE A 212 -1.79 1.45 2.60
C PHE A 212 -1.46 2.50 3.65
N ILE A 213 -0.19 2.59 4.06
CA ILE A 213 0.27 3.57 5.05
C ILE A 213 1.50 4.33 4.56
N ASN A 214 1.46 5.67 4.65
CA ASN A 214 2.56 6.58 4.29
C ASN A 214 3.09 6.42 2.85
N ASN A 215 2.26 5.97 1.91
CA ASN A 215 2.65 5.78 0.52
C ASN A 215 2.49 7.07 -0.30
N ARG A 216 3.16 7.14 -1.46
CA ARG A 216 2.95 8.23 -2.43
C ARG A 216 2.68 7.67 -3.82
N ALA A 217 1.63 8.17 -4.46
CA ALA A 217 1.33 7.94 -5.86
C ALA A 217 1.41 9.27 -6.63
N TRP A 218 2.16 9.33 -7.73
CA TRP A 218 2.10 10.50 -8.59
C TRP A 218 2.40 10.22 -10.04
N ASN A 219 1.78 11.00 -10.93
CA ASN A 219 2.01 10.88 -12.38
C ASN A 219 1.82 9.44 -12.91
N ASN A 220 0.89 8.68 -12.33
CA ASN A 220 0.35 7.47 -12.95
C ASN A 220 -0.74 7.87 -13.96
N SER A 221 -0.89 7.12 -15.06
CA SER A 221 -1.81 7.53 -16.13
C SER A 221 -3.28 7.39 -15.75
N ASP A 222 -3.65 6.35 -15.01
CA ASP A 222 -5.03 6.17 -14.56
C ASP A 222 -5.22 6.75 -13.17
N ASP A 223 -5.14 5.98 -12.08
CA ASP A 223 -5.33 6.51 -10.73
C ASP A 223 -4.10 6.38 -9.82
N GLY A 224 -4.12 7.13 -8.72
CA GLY A 224 -3.16 6.95 -7.64
C GLY A 224 -3.41 5.65 -6.89
N PHE A 225 -4.62 5.53 -6.36
CA PHE A 225 -5.13 4.38 -5.63
C PHE A 225 -6.50 3.97 -6.19
N ASP A 226 -6.69 2.70 -6.52
CA ASP A 226 -7.96 2.13 -6.99
C ASP A 226 -8.35 0.90 -6.16
N SER A 227 -9.52 0.95 -5.53
CA SER A 227 -10.10 -0.15 -4.75
C SER A 227 -11.39 -0.71 -5.37
N ILE A 228 -11.59 -0.55 -6.68
CA ILE A 228 -12.75 -1.09 -7.39
C ILE A 228 -12.78 -2.62 -7.28
N SER A 229 -13.97 -3.19 -7.19
CA SER A 229 -14.19 -4.64 -7.17
C SER A 229 -13.61 -5.39 -5.98
N VAL A 230 -13.09 -4.69 -4.97
CA VAL A 230 -12.47 -5.30 -3.79
C VAL A 230 -13.47 -6.17 -3.01
N GLU A 231 -12.98 -7.25 -2.43
CA GLU A 231 -13.77 -8.20 -1.64
C GLU A 231 -13.74 -7.85 -0.15
N GLY A 232 -12.63 -7.29 0.35
CA GLY A 232 -12.46 -6.85 1.73
C GLY A 232 -12.31 -5.33 1.88
N ALA A 233 -12.14 -4.89 3.12
CA ALA A 233 -11.96 -3.48 3.43
C ALA A 233 -10.52 -3.03 3.12
N VAL A 234 -10.38 -1.74 2.80
CA VAL A 234 -9.08 -1.13 2.49
C VAL A 234 -8.84 0.02 3.45
N ILE A 235 -7.65 0.07 4.05
CA ILE A 235 -7.23 1.14 4.95
C ILE A 235 -6.23 2.02 4.20
N HIS A 236 -6.60 3.27 3.93
CA HIS A 236 -5.72 4.32 3.44
C HIS A 236 -5.42 5.28 4.60
N HIS A 237 -4.19 5.25 5.11
CA HIS A 237 -3.76 6.11 6.21
C HIS A 237 -2.48 6.89 5.85
N LYS A 238 -2.51 8.23 5.91
CA LYS A 238 -1.34 9.09 5.66
C LYS A 238 -0.68 8.96 4.27
N ASN A 239 -1.43 8.53 3.25
CA ASN A 239 -0.93 8.43 1.88
C ASN A 239 -1.10 9.75 1.12
N TRP A 240 -0.23 9.99 0.13
CA TRP A 240 -0.33 11.13 -0.78
C TRP A 240 -0.60 10.66 -2.21
N SER A 241 -1.54 11.27 -2.90
CA SER A 241 -1.80 11.03 -4.32
C SER A 241 -1.94 12.33 -5.08
N PHE A 242 -1.10 12.55 -6.09
CA PHE A 242 -1.04 13.86 -6.74
C PHE A 242 -0.62 13.82 -8.21
N ASN A 243 -1.09 14.82 -8.95
CA ASN A 243 -0.64 15.11 -10.31
C ASN A 243 -0.80 13.94 -11.32
N HIS A 244 -1.87 13.15 -11.21
CA HIS A 244 -2.27 12.19 -12.26
C HIS A 244 -2.80 12.95 -13.49
N ARG A 245 -2.16 12.81 -14.66
CA ARG A 245 -2.45 13.61 -15.87
C ARG A 245 -2.93 12.82 -17.07
N GLY A 246 -2.98 11.49 -16.95
CA GLY A 246 -3.22 10.64 -18.09
C GLY A 246 -1.91 10.24 -18.75
N ASN A 247 -2.03 9.48 -19.82
CA ASN A 247 -0.93 9.23 -20.73
C ASN A 247 -0.55 10.51 -21.52
N GLN A 248 0.30 10.36 -22.54
CA GLN A 248 0.73 11.47 -23.40
C GLN A 248 -0.42 12.21 -24.12
N ASP A 249 -1.59 11.58 -24.24
CA ASP A 249 -2.80 12.13 -24.86
C ASP A 249 -3.82 12.62 -23.81
N GLY A 250 -3.48 12.51 -22.52
CA GLY A 250 -4.36 12.85 -21.40
C GLY A 250 -5.44 11.80 -21.09
N ASN A 251 -5.31 10.58 -21.63
CA ASN A 251 -6.23 9.47 -21.39
C ASN A 251 -5.96 8.80 -20.04
N GLY A 252 -7.03 8.39 -19.35
CA GLY A 252 -7.05 7.89 -17.97
C GLY A 252 -8.07 8.66 -17.12
N ASP A 253 -8.57 8.05 -16.06
CA ASP A 253 -9.53 8.64 -15.14
C ASP A 253 -8.88 9.69 -14.23
N ARG A 254 -7.60 9.53 -13.89
CA ARG A 254 -6.77 10.57 -13.24
C ARG A 254 -7.24 10.90 -11.84
N ASN A 255 -7.80 9.94 -11.10
CA ASN A 255 -8.24 10.16 -9.72
C ASN A 255 -7.07 10.03 -8.74
N GLY A 256 -7.20 10.70 -7.59
CA GLY A 256 -6.29 10.50 -6.48
C GLY A 256 -6.54 9.17 -5.78
N PHE A 257 -7.71 9.08 -5.14
CA PHE A 257 -8.21 7.90 -4.45
C PHE A 257 -9.58 7.53 -5.01
N LYS A 258 -9.64 6.44 -5.78
CA LYS A 258 -10.86 5.78 -6.25
C LYS A 258 -11.17 4.63 -5.29
N VAL A 259 -12.08 4.87 -4.34
CA VAL A 259 -12.27 4.02 -3.15
C VAL A 259 -13.58 3.28 -3.26
N GLY A 260 -13.57 2.13 -3.93
CA GLY A 260 -14.74 1.24 -4.05
C GLY A 260 -15.29 1.17 -5.47
N GLY A 261 -16.56 0.78 -5.59
CA GLY A 261 -17.24 0.53 -6.87
C GLY A 261 -17.18 -0.93 -7.30
N TYR A 262 -18.18 -1.34 -8.10
CA TYR A 262 -18.26 -2.70 -8.68
C TYR A 262 -18.57 -2.64 -10.17
N SER A 263 -18.09 -1.57 -10.82
CA SER A 263 -18.51 -1.19 -12.16
C SER A 263 -20.05 -1.22 -12.25
N TYR A 264 -20.60 -1.79 -13.33
CA TYR A 264 -22.03 -2.03 -13.50
C TYR A 264 -22.47 -3.45 -13.11
N ARG A 265 -21.70 -4.18 -12.29
CA ARG A 265 -22.10 -5.51 -11.80
C ARG A 265 -23.25 -5.37 -10.80
N THR A 266 -24.19 -6.32 -10.82
CA THR A 266 -25.31 -6.37 -9.86
C THR A 266 -25.46 -7.75 -9.21
N THR A 267 -24.45 -8.60 -9.38
CA THR A 267 -24.37 -9.98 -8.91
C THR A 267 -22.90 -10.29 -8.62
N GLY A 268 -22.63 -11.21 -7.69
CA GLY A 268 -21.26 -11.52 -7.28
C GLY A 268 -20.57 -10.32 -6.63
N ILE A 269 -21.35 -9.53 -5.89
CA ILE A 269 -20.86 -8.42 -5.06
C ILE A 269 -20.85 -8.93 -3.61
N PRO A 270 -19.84 -8.60 -2.79
CA PRO A 270 -19.79 -8.97 -1.38
C PRO A 270 -21.06 -8.58 -0.60
N ASP A 271 -21.44 -9.44 0.35
CA ASP A 271 -22.50 -9.17 1.33
C ASP A 271 -22.02 -9.68 2.71
N PRO A 272 -21.73 -8.80 3.67
CA PRO A 272 -21.90 -7.34 3.61
C PRO A 272 -20.93 -6.65 2.64
N MET A 273 -21.31 -5.46 2.19
CA MET A 273 -20.42 -4.57 1.43
C MET A 273 -19.20 -4.17 2.28
N PRO A 274 -17.97 -4.25 1.76
CA PRO A 274 -16.82 -3.67 2.45
C PRO A 274 -16.99 -2.15 2.58
N VAL A 275 -16.58 -1.64 3.74
CA VAL A 275 -16.48 -0.22 4.05
C VAL A 275 -15.02 0.11 4.32
N HIS A 276 -14.47 1.06 3.60
CA HIS A 276 -13.07 1.44 3.63
C HIS A 276 -12.80 2.53 4.68
N THR A 277 -11.53 2.74 4.99
CA THR A 277 -11.08 3.86 5.85
C THR A 277 -10.12 4.73 5.08
N VAL A 278 -10.41 6.03 5.00
CA VAL A 278 -9.59 7.02 4.31
C VAL A 278 -9.27 8.13 5.31
N GLN A 279 -8.10 8.05 5.95
CA GLN A 279 -7.70 8.96 7.01
C GLN A 279 -6.34 9.63 6.82
N TYR A 280 -6.27 10.93 7.14
CA TYR A 280 -5.02 11.71 7.07
C TYR A 280 -4.33 11.67 5.70
N ASN A 281 -5.07 11.43 4.61
CA ASN A 281 -4.49 11.37 3.27
C ASN A 281 -4.49 12.76 2.62
N LEU A 282 -3.57 12.95 1.69
CA LEU A 282 -3.47 14.12 0.82
C LEU A 282 -3.80 13.72 -0.61
N ALA A 283 -4.74 14.41 -1.25
CA ALA A 283 -5.00 14.31 -2.68
C ALA A 283 -4.89 15.68 -3.34
N ALA A 284 -3.97 15.86 -4.29
CA ALA A 284 -3.69 17.19 -4.82
C ALA A 284 -3.47 17.21 -6.34
N ASN A 285 -4.19 18.11 -7.02
CA ASN A 285 -3.94 18.44 -8.42
C ASN A 285 -4.07 17.24 -9.38
N ASN A 286 -4.96 16.31 -9.06
CA ASN A 286 -5.26 15.15 -9.90
C ASN A 286 -6.20 15.57 -11.04
N GLY A 287 -5.99 15.04 -12.25
CA GLY A 287 -6.73 15.43 -13.45
C GLY A 287 -8.22 15.10 -13.40
N GLY A 288 -8.63 14.12 -12.59
CA GLY A 288 -10.01 13.74 -12.31
C GLY A 288 -10.47 14.20 -10.94
N ASN A 289 -10.94 13.28 -10.10
CA ASN A 289 -11.33 13.54 -8.72
C ASN A 289 -10.13 13.41 -7.78
N ASN A 290 -10.16 14.06 -6.62
CA ASN A 290 -9.18 13.81 -5.56
C ASN A 290 -9.59 12.60 -4.71
N PHE A 291 -10.74 12.66 -4.03
CA PHE A 291 -11.34 11.52 -3.32
C PHE A 291 -12.67 11.14 -3.98
N TYR A 292 -12.84 9.87 -4.32
CA TYR A 292 -13.97 9.38 -5.10
C TYR A 292 -14.54 8.06 -4.57
N ALA A 293 -15.84 8.04 -4.25
CA ALA A 293 -16.56 6.84 -3.80
C ALA A 293 -16.86 5.82 -4.93
N ASN A 294 -16.67 6.22 -6.18
CA ASN A 294 -16.67 5.35 -7.36
C ASN A 294 -17.89 4.44 -7.52
N HIS A 295 -19.10 5.00 -7.44
CA HIS A 295 -20.33 4.23 -7.66
C HIS A 295 -20.52 3.09 -6.66
N GLN A 296 -20.00 3.23 -5.43
CA GLN A 296 -20.16 2.19 -4.42
C GLN A 296 -21.67 1.92 -4.18
N PRO A 297 -22.14 0.66 -4.25
CA PRO A 297 -23.53 0.31 -3.99
C PRO A 297 -23.87 0.26 -2.49
N GLY A 298 -23.24 1.12 -1.70
CA GLY A 298 -23.10 1.07 -0.25
C GLY A 298 -22.43 2.34 0.25
N GLN A 299 -22.20 2.44 1.55
CA GLN A 299 -21.18 3.34 2.06
C GLN A 299 -19.83 2.91 1.48
N SER A 300 -19.09 3.82 0.85
CA SER A 300 -17.71 3.58 0.44
C SER A 300 -16.80 3.61 1.65
N ALA A 301 -16.76 4.71 2.40
CA ALA A 301 -15.73 4.87 3.40
C ALA A 301 -16.09 5.78 4.58
N TYR A 302 -15.19 5.77 5.55
CA TYR A 302 -15.01 6.86 6.49
C TYR A 302 -13.90 7.78 5.98
N TRP A 303 -14.25 9.01 5.61
CA TRP A 303 -13.37 10.04 5.08
C TRP A 303 -13.04 11.03 6.19
N MET A 304 -11.93 10.84 6.91
CA MET A 304 -11.60 11.69 8.06
C MET A 304 -10.24 12.36 7.97
N ASN A 305 -10.18 13.65 8.32
CA ASN A 305 -8.93 14.40 8.40
C ASN A 305 -8.12 14.37 7.08
N ASN A 306 -8.78 14.26 5.92
CA ASN A 306 -8.09 14.31 4.63
C ASN A 306 -7.97 15.76 4.14
N THR A 307 -7.04 15.98 3.23
CA THR A 307 -6.86 17.26 2.55
C THR A 307 -6.89 17.07 1.05
N ALA A 308 -7.76 17.81 0.38
CA ALA A 308 -7.96 17.79 -1.07
C ALA A 308 -7.67 19.18 -1.66
N TYR A 309 -6.90 19.24 -2.75
CA TYR A 309 -6.50 20.48 -3.40
C TYR A 309 -6.68 20.42 -4.91
N SER A 310 -7.36 21.42 -5.50
CA SER A 310 -7.39 21.71 -6.94
C SER A 310 -7.63 20.48 -7.84
N PRO A 311 -8.82 19.85 -7.82
CA PRO A 311 -9.13 18.75 -8.73
C PRO A 311 -9.18 19.25 -10.19
N GLY A 312 -9.07 18.34 -11.15
CA GLY A 312 -9.23 18.64 -12.57
C GLY A 312 -10.71 18.71 -12.97
N TYR A 313 -11.18 17.80 -13.81
CA TYR A 313 -12.59 17.82 -14.26
C TYR A 313 -13.58 17.31 -13.19
N GLY A 314 -13.08 16.65 -12.14
CA GLY A 314 -13.87 16.09 -11.06
C GLY A 314 -14.08 17.06 -9.89
N ALA A 315 -14.12 16.51 -8.68
CA ALA A 315 -14.20 17.28 -7.44
C ALA A 315 -13.15 16.84 -6.41
N ASN A 316 -12.98 17.67 -5.38
CA ASN A 316 -12.16 17.34 -4.22
C ASN A 316 -12.71 16.09 -3.52
N PHE A 317 -14.03 16.07 -3.28
CA PHE A 317 -14.77 14.93 -2.73
C PHE A 317 -15.98 14.61 -3.62
N ASN A 318 -15.91 13.52 -4.39
CA ASN A 318 -17.00 13.02 -5.21
C ASN A 318 -17.61 11.77 -4.56
N MET A 319 -18.83 11.90 -4.03
CA MET A 319 -19.45 10.85 -3.23
C MET A 319 -20.47 10.05 -4.04
N LEU A 320 -20.26 9.87 -5.35
CA LEU A 320 -21.18 9.12 -6.20
C LEU A 320 -21.33 7.67 -5.73
N GLU A 321 -22.55 7.27 -5.45
CA GLU A 321 -22.93 5.92 -5.02
C GLU A 321 -23.90 5.31 -6.04
N ARG A 322 -24.20 4.01 -5.88
CA ARG A 322 -25.33 3.35 -6.52
C ARG A 322 -26.43 3.06 -5.51
N VAL A 323 -27.68 3.03 -5.97
CA VAL A 323 -28.87 2.77 -5.12
C VAL A 323 -28.70 1.54 -4.22
N SER A 324 -28.19 0.43 -4.77
CA SER A 324 -28.00 -0.83 -4.04
C SER A 324 -27.05 -1.78 -4.78
N PRO A 325 -26.63 -2.89 -4.15
CA PRO A 325 -25.85 -3.94 -4.83
C PRO A 325 -26.58 -4.54 -6.04
N THR A 326 -27.91 -4.47 -6.07
CA THR A 326 -28.76 -5.01 -7.14
C THR A 326 -29.16 -3.98 -8.21
N SER A 327 -28.76 -2.70 -8.07
CA SER A 327 -29.07 -1.63 -9.02
C SER A 327 -27.81 -1.04 -9.63
N LYS A 328 -27.89 -0.66 -10.91
CA LYS A 328 -26.85 0.10 -11.63
C LYS A 328 -27.08 1.61 -11.59
N GLU A 329 -28.18 2.05 -11.01
CA GLU A 329 -28.55 3.46 -10.99
C GLU A 329 -27.70 4.20 -9.98
N ASP A 330 -27.07 5.27 -10.44
CA ASP A 330 -26.27 6.16 -9.62
C ASP A 330 -27.15 7.14 -8.85
N ILE A 331 -26.69 7.48 -7.65
CA ILE A 331 -27.28 8.50 -6.77
C ILE A 331 -26.16 9.31 -6.12
N PRO A 332 -26.44 10.57 -5.74
CA PRO A 332 -25.59 11.26 -4.79
C PRO A 332 -25.44 10.43 -3.51
N GLY A 333 -24.21 10.30 -3.02
CA GLY A 333 -23.94 9.52 -1.83
C GLY A 333 -24.57 10.13 -0.61
N TYR A 334 -25.19 9.28 0.20
CA TYR A 334 -25.88 9.68 1.42
C TYR A 334 -25.51 8.78 2.59
N ARG A 335 -24.66 7.78 2.36
CA ARG A 335 -24.22 6.79 3.36
C ARG A 335 -22.78 7.02 3.80
N GLU A 336 -22.06 7.91 3.12
CA GLU A 336 -20.70 8.29 3.47
C GLU A 336 -20.59 8.96 4.84
N VAL A 337 -19.38 8.94 5.41
CA VAL A 337 -19.06 9.63 6.66
C VAL A 337 -17.85 10.52 6.43
N LEU A 338 -18.03 11.85 6.50
CA LEU A 338 -17.02 12.86 6.20
C LEU A 338 -16.80 13.76 7.40
N HIS A 339 -15.61 13.70 8.01
CA HIS A 339 -15.25 14.55 9.15
C HIS A 339 -13.88 15.20 9.01
N ASN A 340 -13.76 16.45 9.47
CA ASN A 340 -12.47 17.13 9.64
C ASN A 340 -11.67 17.34 8.33
N ASN A 341 -12.32 17.29 7.17
CA ASN A 341 -11.64 17.36 5.87
C ASN A 341 -11.44 18.80 5.38
N ILE A 342 -10.33 19.02 4.67
CA ILE A 342 -10.07 20.25 3.91
C ILE A 342 -10.33 19.97 2.43
N ALA A 343 -11.13 20.81 1.78
CA ALA A 343 -11.23 20.94 0.33
C ALA A 343 -10.91 22.38 -0.04
N PHE A 344 -9.92 22.61 -0.90
CA PHE A 344 -9.51 23.94 -1.31
C PHE A 344 -9.24 23.99 -2.83
N GLU A 345 -9.73 25.05 -3.47
CA GLU A 345 -9.77 25.26 -4.92
C GLU A 345 -10.54 24.20 -5.72
N GLY A 346 -11.15 24.63 -6.83
CA GLY A 346 -12.02 23.79 -7.67
C GLY A 346 -13.33 23.39 -6.98
N ALA A 347 -14.00 22.37 -7.51
CA ALA A 347 -15.24 21.86 -6.93
C ALA A 347 -14.95 21.18 -5.58
N LEU A 348 -15.48 21.72 -4.48
CA LEU A 348 -15.24 21.20 -3.13
C LEU A 348 -15.85 19.80 -2.95
N THR A 349 -17.11 19.65 -3.37
CA THR A 349 -17.82 18.37 -3.34
C THR A 349 -18.63 18.18 -4.63
N SER A 350 -18.96 16.94 -4.96
CA SER A 350 -19.93 16.58 -5.99
C SER A 350 -20.64 15.27 -5.62
N ASN A 351 -21.85 15.07 -6.15
CA ASN A 351 -22.65 13.87 -5.90
C ASN A 351 -22.75 13.52 -4.40
N ASN A 352 -22.95 14.53 -3.56
CA ASN A 352 -22.97 14.37 -2.11
C ASN A 352 -24.31 14.89 -1.57
N ASN A 353 -25.00 14.01 -0.86
CA ASN A 353 -26.24 14.26 -0.12
C ASN A 353 -26.15 13.59 1.26
N THR A 354 -24.95 13.58 1.85
CA THR A 354 -24.68 13.01 3.17
C THR A 354 -25.47 13.77 4.24
N PRO A 355 -26.13 13.07 5.19
CA PRO A 355 -26.84 13.71 6.29
C PRO A 355 -25.89 14.54 7.17
N PRO A 356 -26.34 15.68 7.73
CA PRO A 356 -25.50 16.55 8.54
C PRO A 356 -24.80 15.86 9.72
N GLU A 357 -25.39 14.81 10.31
CA GLU A 357 -24.77 14.04 11.39
C GLU A 357 -23.52 13.26 10.96
N ASN A 358 -23.44 12.90 9.68
CA ASN A 358 -22.33 12.15 9.08
C ASN A 358 -21.40 13.08 8.27
N GLU A 359 -21.71 14.36 8.15
CA GLU A 359 -20.91 15.35 7.44
C GLU A 359 -20.68 16.58 8.32
N THR A 360 -19.69 16.48 9.22
CA THR A 360 -19.42 17.53 10.21
C THR A 360 -17.97 17.96 10.26
N ASN A 361 -17.74 19.20 10.68
CA ASN A 361 -16.42 19.78 10.86
C ASN A 361 -15.55 19.69 9.58
N ASN A 362 -16.15 19.71 8.39
CA ASN A 362 -15.41 19.88 7.15
C ASN A 362 -15.31 21.36 6.79
N SER A 363 -14.26 21.75 6.09
CA SER A 363 -14.06 23.11 5.57
C SER A 363 -15.30 23.73 4.90
N TRP A 364 -16.09 22.92 4.18
CA TRP A 364 -17.30 23.37 3.49
C TRP A 364 -18.58 23.31 4.33
N THR A 365 -18.53 22.81 5.57
CA THR A 365 -19.68 22.70 6.49
C THR A 365 -19.65 23.66 7.66
N ILE A 366 -18.45 24.00 8.15
CA ILE A 366 -18.27 24.90 9.28
C ILE A 366 -18.75 26.29 8.89
N ASP A 367 -19.63 26.88 9.71
CA ASP A 367 -20.21 28.22 9.49
C ASP A 367 -20.86 28.44 8.12
N GLY A 368 -21.35 27.37 7.49
CA GLY A 368 -21.93 27.43 6.13
C GLY A 368 -20.89 27.38 5.00
N GLY A 369 -19.64 27.11 5.33
CA GLY A 369 -18.48 27.07 4.44
C GLY A 369 -17.46 28.13 4.84
N LEU A 370 -16.28 27.70 5.29
CA LEU A 370 -15.19 28.60 5.62
C LEU A 370 -14.71 29.36 4.38
N GLU A 371 -14.47 30.67 4.53
CA GLU A 371 -13.75 31.45 3.53
C GLU A 371 -12.25 31.15 3.62
N ILE A 372 -11.78 30.22 2.80
CA ILE A 372 -10.38 29.80 2.76
C ILE A 372 -9.64 30.56 1.66
N THR A 373 -8.44 31.02 1.97
CA THR A 373 -7.53 31.68 1.03
C THR A 373 -6.16 30.98 1.02
N SER A 374 -5.29 31.37 0.09
CA SER A 374 -3.91 30.87 0.10
C SER A 374 -3.12 31.27 1.34
N GLU A 375 -3.51 32.34 2.03
CA GLU A 375 -2.84 32.82 3.26
C GLU A 375 -3.12 31.93 4.48
N ASP A 376 -4.13 31.05 4.37
CA ASP A 376 -4.45 30.06 5.40
C ASP A 376 -3.43 28.91 5.46
N PHE A 377 -2.52 28.81 4.50
CA PHE A 377 -1.54 27.74 4.41
C PHE A 377 -0.10 28.25 4.48
N ASN A 378 0.77 27.48 5.13
CA ASN A 378 2.22 27.76 5.14
C ASN A 378 2.84 27.66 3.74
N SER A 379 2.32 26.77 2.89
CA SER A 379 2.77 26.63 1.51
C SER A 379 1.72 25.98 0.60
N LEU A 380 1.73 26.37 -0.67
CA LEU A 380 1.05 25.68 -1.78
C LEU A 380 2.05 25.18 -2.84
N ASP A 381 3.33 25.06 -2.47
CA ASP A 381 4.38 24.55 -3.35
C ASP A 381 4.33 23.02 -3.43
N MET A 382 3.78 22.50 -4.52
CA MET A 382 3.68 21.06 -4.77
C MET A 382 5.03 20.35 -4.93
N THR A 383 6.12 21.07 -5.22
CA THR A 383 7.45 20.43 -5.41
C THR A 383 7.95 19.73 -4.15
N GLN A 384 7.41 20.11 -2.98
CA GLN A 384 7.67 19.44 -1.71
C GLN A 384 7.21 17.97 -1.69
N LEU A 385 6.15 17.62 -2.43
CA LEU A 385 5.55 16.28 -2.38
C LEU A 385 6.45 15.20 -3.00
N THR A 386 7.32 15.60 -3.93
CA THR A 386 8.33 14.74 -4.57
C THR A 386 9.70 14.81 -3.90
N ALA A 387 9.83 15.51 -2.76
CA ALA A 387 11.09 15.52 -2.01
C ALA A 387 11.50 14.08 -1.63
N PRO A 388 12.81 13.78 -1.54
CA PRO A 388 13.26 12.46 -1.12
C PRO A 388 12.66 12.06 0.23
N ARG A 389 12.30 10.78 0.38
CA ARG A 389 12.00 10.20 1.70
C ARG A 389 13.18 10.40 2.64
N LYS A 390 12.91 10.42 3.94
CA LYS A 390 13.96 10.42 4.96
C LYS A 390 14.73 9.09 4.90
N SER A 391 15.90 9.04 5.53
CA SER A 391 16.76 7.85 5.51
C SER A 391 16.11 6.60 6.12
N ASP A 392 15.12 6.76 6.99
CA ASP A 392 14.30 5.69 7.57
C ASP A 392 13.13 5.25 6.66
N GLY A 393 12.98 5.87 5.49
CA GLY A 393 11.90 5.63 4.53
C GLY A 393 10.62 6.44 4.81
N SER A 394 10.53 7.15 5.94
CA SER A 394 9.35 7.96 6.25
C SER A 394 9.19 9.13 5.27
N LEU A 395 7.95 9.62 5.14
CA LEU A 395 7.63 10.75 4.28
C LEU A 395 8.49 11.99 4.64
N PRO A 396 8.86 12.82 3.64
CA PRO A 396 9.55 14.08 3.90
C PRO A 396 8.67 15.00 4.77
N ASP A 397 9.30 15.83 5.59
CA ASP A 397 8.55 16.91 6.26
C ASP A 397 8.17 17.95 5.21
N VAL A 398 6.89 18.28 5.12
CA VAL A 398 6.33 19.25 4.16
C VAL A 398 5.40 20.23 4.88
N THR A 399 5.25 21.40 4.30
CA THR A 399 4.30 22.45 4.71
C THR A 399 3.23 22.72 3.66
N PHE A 400 3.24 21.97 2.55
CA PHE A 400 2.19 21.99 1.54
C PHE A 400 0.81 21.74 2.17
N MET A 401 -0.13 22.64 1.96
CA MET A 401 -1.49 22.58 2.52
C MET A 401 -1.54 22.45 4.05
N GLN A 402 -0.48 22.83 4.76
CA GLN A 402 -0.45 22.88 6.21
C GLN A 402 -1.08 24.20 6.70
N PRO A 403 -2.18 24.18 7.48
CA PRO A 403 -2.78 25.40 7.98
C PRO A 403 -1.84 26.23 8.86
N VAL A 404 -1.84 27.55 8.69
CA VAL A 404 -1.14 28.47 9.60
C VAL A 404 -1.89 28.56 10.94
N PRO A 405 -1.22 28.82 12.08
CA PRO A 405 -1.88 28.86 13.40
C PRO A 405 -3.01 29.87 13.55
N THR A 406 -3.05 30.91 12.70
CA THR A 406 -4.10 31.94 12.68
C THR A 406 -5.29 31.59 11.80
N SER A 407 -5.22 30.49 11.03
CA SER A 407 -6.30 30.07 10.14
C SER A 407 -7.44 29.39 10.92
N PRO A 408 -8.71 29.59 10.54
CA PRO A 408 -9.81 28.77 11.06
C PRO A 408 -9.61 27.27 10.79
N LEU A 409 -8.91 26.89 9.71
CA LEU A 409 -8.56 25.50 9.43
C LEU A 409 -7.71 24.89 10.56
N TYR A 410 -6.80 25.70 11.12
CA TYR A 410 -6.00 25.31 12.27
C TYR A 410 -6.88 25.27 13.53
N GLU A 411 -7.73 26.25 13.78
CA GLU A 411 -8.61 26.25 14.96
C GLU A 411 -9.48 24.98 15.06
N HIS A 412 -10.00 24.51 13.92
CA HIS A 412 -10.90 23.35 13.83
C HIS A 412 -10.21 21.98 13.67
N ASP A 413 -8.88 21.92 13.82
CA ASP A 413 -8.07 20.70 13.71
C ASP A 413 -8.24 19.95 12.37
N LEU A 414 -8.37 20.68 11.26
CA LEU A 414 -8.67 20.10 9.95
C LEU A 414 -7.44 19.56 9.21
N GLY A 415 -7.68 18.54 8.39
CA GLY A 415 -6.77 18.12 7.33
C GLY A 415 -5.67 17.15 7.73
N TYR A 416 -4.89 16.78 6.71
CA TYR A 416 -4.00 15.62 6.73
C TYR A 416 -2.81 15.77 7.68
N LEU A 417 -2.36 17.00 7.94
CA LEU A 417 -1.24 17.30 8.84
C LEU A 417 -1.67 17.73 10.25
N THR A 418 -2.97 17.64 10.59
CA THR A 418 -3.44 18.09 11.91
C THR A 418 -2.75 17.35 13.07
N TYR A 419 -2.32 16.11 12.82
CA TYR A 419 -1.54 15.32 13.78
C TYR A 419 -0.20 15.95 14.14
N GLN A 420 0.31 16.95 13.43
CA GLN A 420 1.55 17.62 13.83
C GLN A 420 1.41 18.41 15.14
N LYS A 421 0.18 18.75 15.56
CA LYS A 421 -0.10 19.35 16.87
C LYS A 421 0.11 18.36 18.01
N ASP A 422 -0.29 17.13 17.78
CA ASP A 422 -0.07 16.00 18.67
C ASP A 422 0.27 14.76 17.85
N PRO A 423 1.58 14.46 17.65
CA PRO A 423 2.02 13.39 16.77
C PRO A 423 1.44 12.02 17.12
N VAL A 424 1.07 11.76 18.38
CA VAL A 424 0.48 10.48 18.77
C VAL A 424 -0.97 10.33 18.32
N SER A 425 -1.67 11.41 17.98
CA SER A 425 -3.09 11.38 17.57
C SER A 425 -3.34 10.53 16.33
N ALA A 426 -2.48 10.61 15.31
CA ALA A 426 -2.59 9.76 14.12
C ALA A 426 -2.37 8.28 14.48
N LEU A 427 -1.42 7.99 15.37
CA LEU A 427 -1.15 6.63 15.84
C LEU A 427 -2.32 6.08 16.69
N GLN A 428 -2.97 6.94 17.49
CA GLN A 428 -4.20 6.58 18.20
C GLN A 428 -5.35 6.27 17.23
N SER A 429 -5.55 7.10 16.21
CA SER A 429 -6.55 6.84 15.18
C SER A 429 -6.28 5.51 14.46
N LEU A 430 -5.02 5.24 14.11
CA LEU A 430 -4.61 3.98 13.49
C LEU A 430 -4.92 2.78 14.40
N VAL A 431 -4.59 2.82 15.69
CA VAL A 431 -4.93 1.73 16.63
C VAL A 431 -6.44 1.50 16.72
N THR A 432 -7.25 2.56 16.68
CA THR A 432 -8.73 2.43 16.64
C THR A 432 -9.19 1.71 15.37
N VAL A 433 -8.68 2.14 14.21
CA VAL A 433 -9.00 1.53 12.91
C VAL A 433 -8.59 0.06 12.89
N LEU A 434 -7.38 -0.27 13.32
CA LEU A 434 -6.88 -1.65 13.34
C LEU A 434 -7.69 -2.55 14.28
N ASN A 435 -8.18 -2.03 15.41
CA ASN A 435 -9.10 -2.80 16.26
C ASN A 435 -10.48 -2.98 15.63
N GLN A 436 -10.99 -1.97 14.90
CA GLN A 436 -12.27 -2.06 14.19
C GLN A 436 -12.27 -3.16 13.12
N TYR A 437 -11.17 -3.33 12.39
CA TYR A 437 -11.01 -4.37 11.37
C TYR A 437 -10.43 -5.69 11.91
N GLY A 438 -10.31 -5.86 13.24
CA GLY A 438 -9.84 -7.11 13.85
C GLY A 438 -8.35 -7.40 13.72
N MET A 439 -7.57 -6.51 13.11
CA MET A 439 -6.09 -6.60 13.05
C MET A 439 -5.42 -6.43 14.41
N ILE A 440 -6.13 -5.79 15.35
CA ILE A 440 -5.92 -5.95 16.79
C ILE A 440 -7.18 -6.64 17.33
N ASP A 441 -7.11 -7.94 17.59
CA ASP A 441 -8.31 -8.77 17.82
C ASP A 441 -8.86 -8.67 19.25
N ASN A 442 -8.11 -8.04 20.16
CA ASN A 442 -8.44 -7.96 21.57
C ASN A 442 -8.69 -6.50 22.01
N HIS A 443 -9.95 -6.17 22.30
CA HIS A 443 -10.34 -4.84 22.73
C HIS A 443 -9.66 -4.37 24.03
N GLY A 444 -9.33 -5.28 24.95
CA GLY A 444 -8.58 -4.95 26.17
C GLY A 444 -7.16 -4.46 25.86
N ILE A 445 -6.51 -5.11 24.90
CA ILE A 445 -5.19 -4.74 24.39
C ILE A 445 -5.28 -3.40 23.65
N ALA A 446 -6.23 -3.24 22.73
CA ALA A 446 -6.45 -1.97 22.03
C ALA A 446 -6.66 -0.80 23.01
N ASN A 447 -7.51 -0.97 24.02
CA ASN A 447 -7.74 0.04 25.07
C ASN A 447 -6.48 0.34 25.89
N SER A 448 -5.67 -0.67 26.20
CA SER A 448 -4.40 -0.52 26.89
C SER A 448 -3.38 0.26 26.06
N LEU A 449 -3.30 -0.01 24.76
CA LEU A 449 -2.46 0.71 23.80
C LEU A 449 -2.91 2.18 23.68
N GLN A 450 -4.22 2.43 23.52
CA GLN A 450 -4.80 3.78 23.52
C GLN A 450 -4.43 4.58 24.77
N LYS A 451 -4.51 3.96 25.95
CA LYS A 451 -4.14 4.60 27.22
C LYS A 451 -2.66 4.96 27.28
N LYS A 452 -1.77 4.14 26.70
CA LYS A 452 -0.33 4.42 26.66
C LYS A 452 -0.04 5.59 25.73
N LEU A 453 -0.65 5.62 24.55
CA LEU A 453 -0.52 6.74 23.61
C LEU A 453 -1.05 8.04 24.21
N LYS A 454 -2.23 8.02 24.85
CA LYS A 454 -2.80 9.18 25.55
C LYS A 454 -1.89 9.74 26.66
N ASN A 455 -1.07 8.87 27.28
CA ASN A 455 -0.10 9.27 28.30
C ASN A 455 1.28 9.57 27.73
N HIS A 456 1.43 9.62 26.39
CA HIS A 456 2.69 9.77 25.66
C HIS A 456 3.79 8.77 26.07
N ASN A 457 3.40 7.57 26.55
CA ASN A 457 4.33 6.54 26.96
C ASN A 457 4.65 5.60 25.79
N LEU A 458 5.44 6.10 24.84
CA LEU A 458 5.78 5.38 23.60
C LEU A 458 6.62 4.12 23.87
N SER A 459 7.53 4.13 24.83
CA SER A 459 8.32 2.94 25.16
C SER A 459 7.43 1.79 25.62
N ALA A 460 6.52 2.04 26.58
CA ALA A 460 5.59 1.00 27.03
C ALA A 460 4.59 0.58 25.94
N PHE A 461 4.27 1.47 25.01
CA PHE A 461 3.44 1.14 23.85
C PHE A 461 4.18 0.16 22.93
N ILE A 462 5.41 0.50 22.55
CA ILE A 462 6.28 -0.32 21.71
C ILE A 462 6.51 -1.70 22.34
N ASP A 463 6.81 -1.74 23.64
CA ASP A 463 7.04 -2.99 24.37
C ASP A 463 5.78 -3.87 24.31
N GLN A 464 4.59 -3.31 24.61
CA GLN A 464 3.34 -4.07 24.52
C GLN A 464 3.02 -4.53 23.10
N VAL A 465 3.25 -3.70 22.08
CA VAL A 465 3.02 -4.10 20.68
C VAL A 465 3.92 -5.27 20.31
N LYS A 466 5.21 -5.22 20.69
CA LYS A 466 6.17 -6.31 20.46
C LYS A 466 5.75 -7.58 21.19
N ASP A 467 5.33 -7.46 22.45
CA ASP A 467 4.86 -8.60 23.27
C ASP A 467 3.58 -9.25 22.73
N GLN A 468 2.74 -8.53 21.97
CA GLN A 468 1.45 -9.02 21.48
C GLN A 468 1.45 -9.31 19.97
N SER A 469 2.59 -9.12 19.31
CA SER A 469 2.81 -9.45 17.91
C SER A 469 2.62 -10.95 17.68
N ASN A 470 1.83 -11.29 16.67
CA ASN A 470 1.47 -12.68 16.32
C ASN A 470 0.67 -13.44 17.40
N GLU A 471 0.19 -12.74 18.44
CA GLU A 471 -0.77 -13.27 19.42
C GLU A 471 -2.14 -12.60 19.27
N HIS A 472 -2.15 -11.27 19.38
CA HIS A 472 -3.36 -10.44 19.36
C HIS A 472 -3.27 -9.25 18.41
N ILE A 473 -2.11 -9.07 17.79
CA ILE A 473 -1.82 -8.06 16.79
C ILE A 473 -1.15 -8.79 15.63
N ASP A 474 -1.67 -8.62 14.41
CA ASP A 474 -1.01 -9.15 13.22
C ASP A 474 0.48 -8.75 13.19
N LYS A 475 1.35 -9.65 12.74
CA LYS A 475 2.81 -9.47 12.77
C LYS A 475 3.25 -8.25 11.95
N GLY A 476 2.68 -8.06 10.77
CA GLY A 476 2.94 -6.90 9.91
C GLY A 476 2.41 -5.62 10.54
N ILE A 477 1.21 -5.65 11.10
CA ILE A 477 0.61 -4.51 11.81
C ILE A 477 1.40 -4.12 13.05
N ALA A 478 1.88 -5.08 13.83
CA ALA A 478 2.76 -4.82 14.97
C ALA A 478 4.04 -4.10 14.51
N ARG A 479 4.63 -4.53 13.38
CA ARG A 479 5.78 -3.84 12.78
C ARG A 479 5.43 -2.39 12.38
N VAL A 480 4.30 -2.15 11.72
CA VAL A 480 3.82 -0.78 11.40
C VAL A 480 3.73 0.07 12.66
N LEU A 481 3.04 -0.41 13.70
CA LEU A 481 2.81 0.35 14.94
C LEU A 481 4.12 0.69 15.66
N VAL A 482 5.08 -0.24 15.66
CA VAL A 482 6.42 0.00 16.20
C VAL A 482 7.14 1.08 15.38
N LEU A 483 7.16 0.98 14.05
CA LEU A 483 7.83 1.95 13.18
C LEU A 483 7.21 3.36 13.31
N GLU A 484 5.88 3.46 13.33
CA GLU A 484 5.19 4.73 13.55
C GLU A 484 5.51 5.34 14.92
N ALA A 485 5.60 4.51 15.98
CA ALA A 485 5.96 4.99 17.32
C ALA A 485 7.43 5.41 17.43
N GLU A 486 8.35 4.66 16.82
CA GLU A 486 9.79 4.95 16.83
C GLU A 486 10.11 6.24 16.07
N ALA A 487 9.39 6.54 14.98
CA ALA A 487 9.53 7.79 14.22
C ALA A 487 9.25 9.07 15.04
N PHE A 488 8.55 8.95 16.19
CA PHE A 488 8.35 10.04 17.13
C PHE A 488 9.44 10.17 18.19
N GLN A 489 10.19 9.11 18.47
CA GLN A 489 11.29 9.13 19.44
C GLN A 489 12.57 9.72 18.85
N THR A 490 12.69 9.74 17.51
CA THR A 490 13.84 10.24 16.77
C THR A 490 13.79 11.75 16.48
N LYS A 491 12.75 12.45 16.95
CA LYS A 491 12.64 13.91 16.96
C LYS A 491 12.85 14.44 18.37
#